data_AF-A0A5F8G6W8-F1
#
_entry.id   AF-A0A5F8G6W8-F1
#
_cell.length_a   1.000
_cell.length_b   1.000
_cell.length_c   1.000
_cell.angle_alpha   90.00
_cell.angle_beta   90.00
_cell.angle_gamma   90.00
#
_symmetry.space_group_name_H-M   'P 1'
#
loop_
_entity.id
_entity.type
_entity.pdbx_description
1 polymer ?
#
loop_
_entity_poly.entity_id
_entity_poly.type
_entity_poly.pdbx_seq_one_letter_code
_entity_poly.pdbx_strand_id
1 'polypeptide(L)'
;MGEIKVSPDYNWFRSTVPLKKIIVDDDDSKVWSLYDAGPRSIRCPLIFLPPVSGTADVFFRQILALTGWGYRVIALESLGQSELASRLTLNCQNSYVEPHKIRDIPVTIMDVFDQSALSTEAKEEMYKLYPNARRAHLKTGGNFPYLCRSAEVNLYVQIHLLQFHGTKYAAIDPSMVSAEELEVQKGSLNISGQEEP
;
A
#
# COMPACT_ATOMS: atom_id res chain seq x y z
N MET A 1 -1.61 -16.63 -14.77
CA MET A 1 -2.93 -16.11 -14.34
C MET A 1 -4.02 -17.19 -14.20
N GLY A 2 -3.87 -18.41 -14.75
CA GLY A 2 -4.89 -19.46 -14.64
C GLY A 2 -5.08 -20.03 -13.23
N GLU A 3 -4.01 -20.14 -12.42
CA GLU A 3 -4.07 -20.74 -11.08
C GLU A 3 -4.83 -19.89 -10.04
N ILE A 4 -4.83 -18.56 -10.18
CA ILE A 4 -5.55 -17.67 -9.24
C ILE A 4 -7.07 -17.85 -9.36
N LYS A 5 -7.59 -18.08 -10.58
CA LYS A 5 -9.04 -18.28 -10.81
C LYS A 5 -9.57 -19.58 -10.18
N VAL A 6 -8.70 -20.54 -9.89
CA VAL A 6 -9.05 -21.82 -9.25
C VAL A 6 -8.83 -21.76 -7.73
N SER A 7 -8.20 -20.70 -7.21
CA SER A 7 -7.95 -20.54 -5.78
C SER A 7 -9.26 -20.37 -5.00
N PRO A 8 -9.51 -21.20 -3.95
CA PRO A 8 -10.66 -21.03 -3.08
C PRO A 8 -10.74 -19.65 -2.43
N ASP A 9 -9.60 -19.12 -1.96
CA ASP A 9 -9.50 -17.79 -1.34
C ASP A 9 -9.93 -16.68 -2.31
N TYR A 10 -9.51 -16.77 -3.57
CA TYR A 10 -9.85 -15.78 -4.59
C TYR A 10 -11.34 -15.84 -4.95
N ASN A 11 -11.89 -17.05 -5.08
CA ASN A 11 -13.32 -17.23 -5.34
C ASN A 11 -14.17 -16.71 -4.18
N TRP A 12 -13.75 -16.97 -2.93
CA TRP A 12 -14.39 -16.43 -1.74
C TRP A 12 -14.30 -14.90 -1.67
N PHE A 13 -13.15 -14.33 -2.01
CA PHE A 13 -12.96 -12.89 -2.10
C PHE A 13 -13.96 -12.27 -3.08
N ARG A 14 -14.05 -12.82 -4.29
CA ARG A 14 -14.95 -12.34 -5.35
C ARG A 14 -16.44 -12.49 -4.99
N SER A 15 -16.81 -13.46 -4.15
CA SER A 15 -18.19 -13.61 -3.69
C SER A 15 -18.55 -12.69 -2.53
N THR A 16 -17.56 -12.24 -1.75
CA THR A 16 -17.79 -11.56 -0.47
C THR A 16 -17.49 -10.07 -0.52
N VAL A 17 -16.50 -9.66 -1.31
CA VAL A 17 -16.07 -8.26 -1.41
C VAL A 17 -16.54 -7.69 -2.75
N PRO A 18 -17.60 -6.86 -2.77
CA PRO A 18 -18.13 -6.33 -4.01
C PRO A 18 -17.20 -5.26 -4.61
N LEU A 19 -17.00 -5.33 -5.92
CA LEU A 19 -16.39 -4.25 -6.67
C LEU A 19 -17.42 -3.13 -6.86
N LYS A 20 -17.12 -1.95 -6.32
CA LYS A 20 -18.03 -0.78 -6.33
C LYS A 20 -17.61 0.19 -7.43
N LYS A 21 -18.60 0.88 -8.01
CA LYS A 21 -18.38 2.03 -8.87
C LYS A 21 -18.75 3.30 -8.12
N ILE A 22 -17.86 4.28 -8.11
CA ILE A 22 -18.08 5.59 -7.50
C ILE A 22 -17.77 6.67 -8.52
N ILE A 23 -18.55 7.75 -8.49
CA ILE A 23 -18.26 8.97 -9.23
C ILE A 23 -17.33 9.81 -8.35
N VAL A 24 -16.23 10.30 -8.92
CA VAL A 24 -15.20 11.02 -8.14
C VAL A 24 -15.06 12.50 -8.53
N ASP A 25 -15.82 12.96 -9.51
CA ASP A 25 -15.85 14.34 -9.98
C ASP A 25 -17.27 14.91 -10.04
N ASP A 26 -17.34 16.24 -10.09
CA ASP A 26 -18.60 16.99 -10.03
C ASP A 26 -19.39 16.94 -11.36
N ASP A 27 -18.74 16.53 -12.46
CA ASP A 27 -19.33 16.44 -13.80
C ASP A 27 -19.72 15.00 -14.21
N ASP A 28 -19.67 14.07 -13.27
CA ASP A 28 -19.95 12.64 -13.44
C ASP A 28 -19.09 11.92 -14.51
N SER A 29 -18.00 12.53 -14.97
CA SER A 29 -17.19 12.00 -16.08
C SER A 29 -16.18 10.94 -15.64
N LYS A 30 -15.74 10.97 -14.38
CA LYS A 30 -14.78 10.02 -13.80
C LYS A 30 -15.50 9.07 -12.85
N VAL A 31 -15.70 7.87 -13.37
CA VAL A 31 -16.18 6.73 -12.58
C VAL A 31 -14.99 5.85 -12.21
N TRP A 32 -14.73 5.73 -10.91
CA TRP A 32 -13.74 4.79 -10.39
C TRP A 32 -14.39 3.48 -9.98
N SER A 33 -13.75 2.37 -10.32
CA SER A 33 -14.09 1.06 -9.79
C SER A 33 -13.11 0.72 -8.67
N LEU A 34 -13.60 0.30 -7.50
CA LEU A 34 -12.73 -0.04 -6.37
C LEU A 34 -13.35 -1.09 -5.44
N TYR A 35 -12.49 -1.79 -4.72
CA TYR A 35 -12.89 -2.53 -3.52
C TYR A 35 -12.79 -1.60 -2.30
N ASP A 36 -13.75 -1.67 -1.39
CA ASP A 36 -13.72 -0.97 -0.10
C ASP A 36 -14.25 -1.92 0.98
N ALA A 37 -13.34 -2.42 1.80
CA ALA A 37 -13.56 -3.48 2.78
C ALA A 37 -12.98 -3.12 4.16
N GLY A 38 -13.47 -3.78 5.20
CA GLY A 38 -13.12 -3.51 6.60
C GLY A 38 -14.06 -2.51 7.31
N PRO A 39 -13.73 -2.09 8.53
CA PRO A 39 -14.61 -1.28 9.38
C PRO A 39 -14.90 0.11 8.81
N ARG A 40 -16.19 0.47 8.72
CA ARG A 40 -16.65 1.75 8.13
C ARG A 40 -16.46 2.96 9.05
N SER A 41 -16.26 2.72 10.34
CA SER A 41 -15.94 3.74 11.34
C SER A 41 -14.59 4.42 11.08
N ILE A 42 -13.68 3.75 10.37
CA ILE A 42 -12.34 4.25 10.05
C ILE A 42 -12.39 5.29 8.93
N ARG A 43 -11.88 6.49 9.23
CA ARG A 43 -11.85 7.63 8.30
C ARG A 43 -10.60 7.70 7.44
N CYS A 44 -9.52 7.03 7.85
CA CYS A 44 -8.23 7.02 7.15
C CYS A 44 -7.98 5.62 6.58
N PRO A 45 -8.52 5.27 5.40
CA PRO A 45 -8.32 3.95 4.82
C PRO A 45 -6.90 3.78 4.28
N LEU A 46 -6.42 2.53 4.25
CA LEU A 46 -5.25 2.15 3.46
C LEU A 46 -5.66 2.02 1.99
N ILE A 47 -5.00 2.77 1.09
CA ILE A 47 -5.30 2.76 -0.34
C ILE A 47 -4.22 1.97 -1.09
N PHE A 48 -4.63 0.92 -1.80
CA PHE A 48 -3.79 0.18 -2.75
C PHE A 48 -4.00 0.69 -4.18
N LEU A 49 -2.88 0.98 -4.84
CA LEU A 49 -2.84 1.38 -6.24
C LEU A 49 -2.25 0.24 -7.08
N PRO A 50 -2.95 -0.24 -8.13
CA PRO A 50 -2.48 -1.36 -8.92
C PRO A 50 -1.28 -0.97 -9.78
N PRO A 51 -0.45 -1.97 -10.17
CA PRO A 51 0.56 -1.76 -11.19
C PRO A 51 -0.11 -1.39 -12.52
N VAL A 52 0.67 -0.80 -13.43
CA VAL A 52 0.18 -0.36 -14.75
C VAL A 52 -0.46 -1.50 -15.57
N SER A 53 -0.02 -2.74 -15.38
CA SER A 53 -0.50 -3.92 -16.11
C SER A 53 -1.43 -4.85 -15.31
N GLY A 54 -2.00 -4.39 -14.19
CA GLY A 54 -2.85 -5.22 -13.32
C GLY A 54 -4.12 -4.52 -12.84
N THR A 55 -4.99 -5.30 -12.17
CA THR A 55 -6.20 -4.79 -11.52
C THR A 55 -6.09 -4.83 -9.99
N ALA A 56 -7.08 -4.30 -9.25
CA ALA A 56 -7.10 -4.40 -7.79
C ALA A 56 -7.12 -5.86 -7.29
N ASP A 57 -7.58 -6.81 -8.11
CA ASP A 57 -7.60 -8.23 -7.77
C ASP A 57 -6.22 -8.76 -7.36
N VAL A 58 -5.12 -8.15 -7.82
CA VAL A 58 -3.78 -8.57 -7.42
C VAL A 58 -3.53 -8.40 -5.91
N PHE A 59 -4.33 -7.56 -5.24
CA PHE A 59 -4.25 -7.31 -3.80
C PHE A 59 -5.24 -8.15 -2.99
N PHE A 60 -5.92 -9.15 -3.58
CA PHE A 60 -6.95 -9.91 -2.84
C PHE A 60 -6.42 -10.49 -1.52
N ARG A 61 -5.18 -11.01 -1.51
CA ARG A 61 -4.56 -11.54 -0.28
C ARG A 61 -4.30 -10.46 0.77
N GLN A 62 -3.93 -9.25 0.33
CA GLN A 62 -3.74 -8.09 1.21
C GLN A 62 -5.09 -7.65 1.78
N ILE A 63 -6.11 -7.50 0.93
CA ILE A 63 -7.46 -7.07 1.34
C ILE A 63 -8.02 -8.05 2.37
N LEU A 64 -7.98 -9.36 2.10
CA LEU A 64 -8.48 -10.39 3.01
C LEU A 64 -7.77 -10.35 4.38
N ALA A 65 -6.44 -10.35 4.38
CA ALA A 65 -5.67 -10.39 5.63
C ALA A 65 -5.85 -9.11 6.45
N LEU A 66 -5.63 -7.94 5.84
CA LEU A 66 -5.67 -6.65 6.53
C LEU A 66 -7.07 -6.35 7.07
N THR A 67 -8.13 -6.65 6.30
CA THR A 67 -9.50 -6.45 6.78
C THR A 67 -9.86 -7.42 7.91
N GLY A 68 -9.35 -8.66 7.86
CA GLY A 68 -9.46 -9.61 8.98
C GLY A 68 -8.75 -9.14 10.24
N TRP A 69 -7.71 -8.31 10.12
CA TRP A 69 -7.04 -7.64 11.24
C TRP A 69 -7.66 -6.31 11.64
N GLY A 70 -8.82 -5.94 11.09
CA GLY A 70 -9.54 -4.72 11.47
C GLY A 70 -9.11 -3.46 10.73
N TYR A 71 -8.29 -3.56 9.67
CA TYR A 71 -7.96 -2.41 8.84
C TYR A 71 -9.08 -2.12 7.83
N ARG A 72 -9.32 -0.83 7.56
CA ARG A 72 -10.11 -0.42 6.39
C ARG A 72 -9.19 -0.29 5.18
N VAL A 73 -9.52 -1.04 4.13
CA VAL A 73 -8.72 -1.13 2.90
C VAL A 73 -9.56 -0.72 1.70
N ILE A 74 -9.01 0.16 0.88
CA ILE A 74 -9.54 0.53 -0.43
C ILE A 74 -8.52 0.11 -1.49
N ALA A 75 -8.95 -0.59 -2.54
CA ALA A 75 -8.08 -0.97 -3.65
C ALA A 75 -8.69 -0.52 -4.97
N LEU A 76 -7.97 0.29 -5.73
CA LEU A 76 -8.45 0.85 -6.99
C LEU A 76 -8.33 -0.18 -8.11
N GLU A 77 -9.42 -0.44 -8.85
CA GLU A 77 -9.49 -1.52 -9.84
C GLU A 77 -8.53 -1.31 -11.00
N SER A 78 -8.72 -0.25 -11.75
CA SER A 78 -7.87 0.10 -12.87
C SER A 78 -8.05 1.57 -13.17
N LEU A 79 -7.10 2.10 -13.93
CA LEU A 79 -7.11 3.49 -14.38
C LEU A 79 -7.51 3.54 -15.85
N GLY A 80 -8.00 4.70 -16.27
CA GLY A 80 -8.35 4.93 -17.68
C GLY A 80 -7.13 4.78 -18.59
N GLN A 81 -7.37 4.53 -19.89
CA GLN A 81 -6.28 4.38 -20.86
C GLN A 81 -5.33 5.58 -20.88
N SER A 82 -5.85 6.81 -20.75
CA SER A 82 -5.05 8.02 -20.68
C SER A 82 -4.13 8.04 -19.45
N GLU A 83 -4.65 7.70 -18.28
CA GLU A 83 -3.90 7.65 -17.02
C GLU A 83 -2.84 6.55 -17.04
N LEU A 84 -3.17 5.38 -17.59
CA LEU A 84 -2.22 4.28 -17.79
C LEU A 84 -1.11 4.68 -18.77
N ALA A 85 -1.46 5.33 -19.89
CA ALA A 85 -0.50 5.85 -20.85
C ALA A 85 0.42 6.89 -20.21
N SER A 86 -0.13 7.84 -19.45
CA SER A 86 0.67 8.84 -18.71
C SER A 86 1.61 8.18 -17.71
N ARG A 87 1.18 7.14 -16.97
CA ARG A 87 2.05 6.38 -16.06
C ARG A 87 3.17 5.64 -16.80
N LEU A 88 2.88 5.02 -17.95
CA LEU A 88 3.91 4.40 -18.78
C LEU A 88 4.91 5.44 -19.28
N THR A 89 4.43 6.57 -19.79
CA THR A 89 5.27 7.68 -20.23
C THR A 89 6.18 8.18 -19.11
N LEU A 90 5.67 8.33 -17.88
CA LEU A 90 6.47 8.73 -16.72
C LEU A 90 7.58 7.72 -16.39
N ASN A 91 7.35 6.42 -16.58
CA ASN A 91 8.39 5.40 -16.40
C ASN A 91 9.49 5.48 -17.49
N CYS A 92 9.19 6.11 -18.64
CA CYS A 92 10.11 6.24 -19.77
C CYS A 92 10.68 7.65 -19.94
N GLN A 93 10.36 8.59 -19.04
CA GLN A 93 10.83 9.97 -19.10
C GLN A 93 11.64 10.30 -17.86
N ASN A 94 12.81 10.90 -18.05
CA ASN A 94 13.58 11.49 -16.96
C ASN A 94 12.81 12.69 -16.41
N SER A 95 12.09 12.46 -15.32
CA SER A 95 11.33 13.48 -14.61
C SER A 95 11.94 13.67 -13.23
N TYR A 96 12.16 14.93 -12.85
CA TYR A 96 12.60 15.25 -11.49
C TYR A 96 11.38 15.27 -10.57
N VAL A 97 11.42 14.44 -9.53
CA VAL A 97 10.49 14.53 -8.40
C VAL A 97 11.12 15.42 -7.33
N GLU A 98 10.30 16.15 -6.59
CA GLU A 98 10.74 17.04 -5.51
C GLU A 98 10.59 16.33 -4.14
N PRO A 99 11.53 15.42 -3.75
CA PRO A 99 11.37 14.60 -2.54
C PRO A 99 11.30 15.44 -1.26
N HIS A 100 11.85 16.66 -1.29
CA HIS A 100 11.81 17.59 -0.16
C HIS A 100 10.38 17.96 0.25
N LYS A 101 9.38 17.89 -0.66
CA LYS A 101 7.98 18.18 -0.35
C LYS A 101 7.30 17.13 0.52
N ILE A 102 7.88 15.92 0.60
CA ILE A 102 7.33 14.78 1.36
C ILE A 102 8.34 14.25 2.37
N ARG A 103 9.35 15.04 2.73
CA ARG A 103 10.43 14.66 3.65
C ARG A 103 9.90 14.22 5.03
N ASP A 104 8.84 14.86 5.50
CA ASP A 104 8.25 14.60 6.82
C ASP A 104 7.15 13.53 6.79
N ILE A 105 6.91 12.92 5.62
CA ILE A 105 5.98 11.81 5.48
C ILE A 105 6.73 10.50 5.74
N PRO A 106 6.25 9.64 6.65
CA PRO A 106 6.85 8.33 6.83
C PRO A 106 6.76 7.51 5.55
N VAL A 107 7.91 7.04 5.03
CA VAL A 107 7.98 6.21 3.83
C VAL A 107 8.57 4.84 4.18
N THR A 108 8.02 3.78 3.60
CA THR A 108 8.62 2.44 3.62
C THR A 108 8.72 1.93 2.20
N ILE A 109 9.94 1.60 1.80
CA ILE A 109 10.24 1.02 0.49
C ILE A 109 10.34 -0.48 0.67
N MET A 110 9.44 -1.22 0.02
CA MET A 110 9.50 -2.67 -0.07
C MET A 110 10.23 -3.05 -1.35
N ASP A 111 11.36 -3.75 -1.23
CA ASP A 111 12.18 -4.15 -2.37
C ASP A 111 12.52 -5.64 -2.31
N VAL A 112 12.69 -6.24 -3.47
CA VAL A 112 13.04 -7.65 -3.65
C VAL A 112 14.45 -7.75 -4.22
N PHE A 113 15.27 -8.65 -3.68
CA PHE A 113 16.67 -8.84 -4.12
C PHE A 113 16.87 -9.83 -5.26
N ASP A 114 15.82 -10.55 -5.69
CA ASP A 114 15.89 -11.41 -6.87
C ASP A 114 15.68 -10.61 -8.17
N GLN A 115 15.66 -11.33 -9.30
CA GLN A 115 15.50 -10.69 -10.61
C GLN A 115 14.12 -10.03 -10.72
N SER A 116 14.12 -8.70 -10.79
CA SER A 116 12.95 -7.86 -11.02
C SER A 116 13.05 -7.09 -12.33
N ALA A 117 11.93 -6.54 -12.80
CA ALA A 117 11.87 -5.72 -14.01
C ALA A 117 12.57 -4.36 -13.85
N LEU A 118 12.74 -3.87 -12.62
CA LEU A 118 13.47 -2.65 -12.33
C LEU A 118 14.98 -2.93 -12.27
N SER A 119 15.77 -2.04 -12.89
CA SER A 119 17.23 -2.12 -12.85
C SER A 119 17.77 -1.72 -11.48
N THR A 120 18.99 -2.18 -11.17
CA THR A 120 19.66 -1.84 -9.91
C THR A 120 19.87 -0.34 -9.76
N GLU A 121 20.22 0.34 -10.86
CA GLU A 121 20.45 1.79 -10.89
C GLU A 121 19.18 2.55 -10.51
N ALA A 122 18.02 2.14 -11.04
CA ALA A 122 16.74 2.76 -10.70
C ALA A 122 16.40 2.59 -9.21
N LYS A 123 16.70 1.42 -8.63
CA LYS A 123 16.50 1.17 -7.20
C LYS A 123 17.42 2.03 -6.34
N GLU A 124 18.69 2.16 -6.73
CA GLU A 124 19.67 2.99 -6.02
C GLU A 124 19.28 4.48 -6.04
N GLU A 125 18.83 5.00 -7.19
CA GLU A 125 18.36 6.38 -7.29
C GLU A 125 17.12 6.63 -6.41
N MET A 126 16.18 5.68 -6.37
CA MET A 126 15.04 5.76 -5.46
C MET A 126 15.50 5.84 -3.99
N TYR A 127 16.50 5.04 -3.60
CA TYR A 127 17.05 5.10 -2.25
C TYR A 127 17.75 6.43 -1.92
N LYS A 128 18.37 7.08 -2.91
CA LYS A 128 18.97 8.41 -2.75
C LYS A 128 17.91 9.50 -2.58
N LEU A 129 16.78 9.38 -3.29
CA LEU A 129 15.67 10.33 -3.20
C LEU A 129 14.91 10.23 -1.86
N TYR A 130 14.89 9.05 -1.24
CA TYR A 130 14.23 8.78 0.03
C TYR A 130 15.19 8.26 1.10
N PRO A 131 16.15 9.08 1.57
CA PRO A 131 17.21 8.63 2.47
C PRO A 131 16.67 8.18 3.84
N ASN A 132 15.55 8.74 4.28
CA ASN A 132 14.93 8.44 5.57
C ASN A 132 13.86 7.33 5.50
N ALA A 133 13.61 6.75 4.32
CA ALA A 133 12.62 5.70 4.19
C ALA A 133 13.09 4.41 4.87
N ARG A 134 12.18 3.76 5.61
CA ARG A 134 12.43 2.40 6.11
C ARG A 134 12.53 1.44 4.93
N ARG A 135 13.44 0.47 5.01
CA ARG A 135 13.64 -0.53 3.95
C ARG A 135 13.12 -1.88 4.42
N ALA A 136 12.21 -2.43 3.65
CA ALA A 136 11.60 -3.74 3.86
C ALA A 136 12.06 -4.66 2.74
N HIS A 137 13.07 -5.48 3.02
CA HIS A 137 13.70 -6.33 2.01
C HIS A 137 13.11 -7.74 2.01
N LEU A 138 12.62 -8.16 0.84
CA LEU A 138 12.19 -9.52 0.58
C LEU A 138 13.30 -10.27 -0.15
N LYS A 139 13.62 -11.49 0.32
CA LYS A 139 14.68 -12.31 -0.31
C LYS A 139 14.35 -12.67 -1.75
N THR A 140 13.07 -12.92 -2.03
CA THR A 140 12.55 -13.32 -3.35
C THR A 140 11.13 -12.79 -3.51
N GLY A 141 10.60 -12.75 -4.73
CA GLY A 141 9.25 -12.26 -5.00
C GLY A 141 9.04 -11.72 -6.41
N GLY A 142 10.11 -11.48 -7.16
CA GLY A 142 10.07 -10.94 -8.51
C GLY A 142 9.24 -9.65 -8.60
N ASN A 143 8.46 -9.52 -9.66
CA ASN A 143 7.67 -8.30 -9.94
C ASN A 143 6.38 -8.18 -9.12
N PHE A 144 5.94 -9.27 -8.48
CA PHE A 144 4.62 -9.36 -7.85
C PHE A 144 4.71 -9.90 -6.42
N PRO A 145 5.52 -9.31 -5.53
CA PRO A 145 5.71 -9.81 -4.16
C PRO A 145 4.41 -9.87 -3.35
N TYR A 146 3.44 -9.00 -3.65
CA TYR A 146 2.11 -9.03 -3.03
C TYR A 146 1.30 -10.30 -3.34
N LEU A 147 1.60 -11.02 -4.44
CA LEU A 147 0.97 -12.31 -4.73
C LEU A 147 1.76 -13.47 -4.12
N CYS A 148 3.06 -13.56 -4.40
CA CYS A 148 3.88 -14.73 -4.06
C CYS A 148 4.47 -14.69 -2.63
N ARG A 149 4.65 -13.50 -2.06
CA ARG A 149 5.13 -13.24 -0.69
C ARG A 149 4.13 -12.40 0.11
N SER A 150 2.85 -12.63 -0.14
CA SER A 150 1.74 -11.87 0.46
C SER A 150 1.85 -11.73 1.99
N ALA A 151 2.22 -12.79 2.71
CA ALA A 151 2.38 -12.75 4.16
C ALA A 151 3.47 -11.76 4.62
N GLU A 152 4.64 -11.76 3.96
CA GLU A 152 5.74 -10.83 4.27
C GLU A 152 5.35 -9.39 3.91
N VAL A 153 4.71 -9.19 2.76
CA VAL A 153 4.20 -7.87 2.36
C VAL A 153 3.19 -7.34 3.39
N ASN A 154 2.24 -8.17 3.80
CA ASN A 154 1.22 -7.80 4.78
C ASN A 154 1.84 -7.42 6.13
N LEU A 155 2.86 -8.17 6.57
CA LEU A 155 3.61 -7.87 7.79
C LEU A 155 4.29 -6.50 7.70
N TYR A 156 4.97 -6.21 6.58
CA TYR A 156 5.62 -4.91 6.39
C TYR A 156 4.61 -3.76 6.34
N VAL A 157 3.43 -3.98 5.76
CA VAL A 157 2.32 -3.01 5.83
C VAL A 157 1.91 -2.75 7.28
N GLN A 158 1.71 -3.79 8.10
CA GLN A 158 1.37 -3.61 9.52
C GLN A 158 2.46 -2.84 10.27
N ILE A 159 3.73 -3.23 10.13
CA ILE A 159 4.87 -2.57 10.79
C ILE A 159 4.95 -1.09 10.41
N HIS A 160 4.68 -0.76 9.14
CA HIS A 160 4.61 0.62 8.69
C HIS A 160 3.45 1.37 9.37
N LEU A 161 2.29 0.74 9.52
CA LEU A 161 1.09 1.37 10.06
C LEU A 161 1.09 1.53 11.59
N LEU A 162 1.91 0.78 12.33
CA LEU A 162 2.03 0.87 13.79
C LEU A 162 2.24 2.31 14.29
N GLN A 163 3.02 3.11 13.57
CA GLN A 163 3.30 4.50 13.97
C GLN A 163 2.05 5.41 14.00
N PHE A 164 0.98 5.02 13.29
CA PHE A 164 -0.27 5.77 13.22
C PHE A 164 -1.33 5.28 14.20
N HIS A 165 -1.12 4.14 14.86
CA HIS A 165 -2.04 3.60 15.86
C HIS A 165 -2.29 4.63 16.97
N GLY A 166 -3.50 4.66 17.51
CA GLY A 166 -3.91 5.65 18.53
C GLY A 166 -4.03 7.10 18.03
N THR A 167 -3.67 7.40 16.78
CA THR A 167 -3.84 8.74 16.19
C THR A 167 -5.10 8.84 15.34
N LYS A 168 -5.45 10.08 14.95
CA LYS A 168 -6.49 10.34 13.95
C LYS A 168 -6.20 9.76 12.55
N TYR A 169 -4.96 9.31 12.29
CA TYR A 169 -4.52 8.73 11.03
C TYR A 169 -4.53 7.20 11.04
N ALA A 170 -4.96 6.56 12.13
CA ALA A 170 -5.04 5.11 12.24
C ALA A 170 -6.01 4.53 11.18
N ALA A 171 -5.55 3.51 10.46
CA ALA A 171 -6.35 2.78 9.49
C ALA A 171 -7.05 1.53 10.08
N ILE A 172 -6.85 1.26 11.37
CA ILE A 172 -7.32 0.08 12.10
C ILE A 172 -8.38 0.46 13.14
N ASP A 173 -9.33 -0.44 13.39
CA ASP A 173 -10.25 -0.32 14.52
C ASP A 173 -9.49 -0.20 15.85
N PRO A 174 -9.73 0.85 16.66
CA PRO A 174 -9.08 1.02 17.94
C PRO A 174 -9.25 -0.18 18.90
N SER A 175 -10.34 -0.94 18.79
CA SER A 175 -10.54 -2.13 19.64
C SER A 175 -9.63 -3.30 19.26
N MET A 176 -8.98 -3.24 18.10
CA MET A 176 -8.11 -4.29 17.56
C MET A 176 -6.62 -4.00 17.78
N VAL A 177 -6.28 -2.87 18.41
CA VAL A 177 -4.90 -2.47 18.71
C VAL A 177 -4.53 -2.93 20.12
N SER A 178 -3.40 -3.62 20.26
CA SER A 178 -2.93 -4.07 21.57
C SER A 178 -2.29 -2.95 22.40
N ALA A 179 -2.16 -3.15 23.71
CA ALA A 179 -1.52 -2.17 24.59
C ALA A 179 -0.03 -1.98 24.22
N GLU A 180 0.64 -3.07 23.86
CA GLU A 180 2.05 -3.07 23.44
C GLU A 180 2.25 -2.26 22.14
N GLU A 181 1.34 -2.40 21.18
CA GLU A 181 1.38 -1.63 19.91
C GLU A 181 1.23 -0.11 20.15
N LEU A 182 0.43 0.29 21.15
CA LEU A 182 0.29 1.70 21.55
C LEU A 182 1.54 2.23 22.28
N GLU A 183 2.29 1.37 22.98
CA GLU A 183 3.51 1.76 23.68
C GLU A 183 4.68 2.05 22.74
N VAL A 184 4.78 1.33 21.61
CA VAL A 184 5.79 1.58 20.56
C VAL A 184 5.74 3.02 20.03
N GLN A 185 4.55 3.61 20.00
CA GLN A 185 4.36 5.00 19.62
C GLN A 185 4.92 5.98 20.65
N LYS A 186 4.67 5.73 21.94
CA LYS A 186 5.15 6.58 23.04
C LYS A 186 6.69 6.61 23.09
N GLY A 187 7.33 5.48 22.82
CA GLY A 187 8.79 5.39 22.71
C GLY A 187 9.35 6.23 21.55
N SER A 188 8.66 6.25 20.41
CA SER A 188 9.10 7.00 19.22
C SER A 188 8.97 8.52 19.38
N LEU A 189 7.92 8.99 20.08
CA LEU A 189 7.70 10.42 20.37
C LEU A 189 8.71 10.99 21.39
N ASN A 190 9.17 10.18 22.34
CA ASN A 190 10.15 10.59 23.34
C ASN A 190 11.57 10.77 22.77
N ILE A 191 11.90 10.10 21.67
CA ILE A 191 13.21 10.24 20.99
C ILE A 191 13.25 11.54 20.18
N SER A 192 12.13 11.96 19.58
CA SER A 192 12.04 13.23 18.84
C SER A 192 11.95 14.48 19.73
N GLY A 193 11.81 14.32 21.05
CA GLY A 193 11.69 15.43 22.01
C GLY A 193 12.97 15.78 22.78
N GLN A 194 14.11 15.15 22.47
CA GLN A 194 15.39 15.37 23.18
C GLN A 194 16.50 16.00 22.31
N GLU A 195 16.19 16.45 21.09
CA GLU A 195 17.12 17.22 20.25
C GLU A 195 16.66 18.67 20.05
N GLU A 196 16.68 19.47 21.11
CA GLU A 196 16.92 20.93 20.99
C GLU A 196 17.78 21.39 22.19
N PRO A 197 18.98 21.97 21.96
CA PRO A 197 19.70 22.73 22.99
C PRO A 197 19.13 24.14 23.20
#